data_AF-A0A9P8VS38-F1
#
_entry.id   AF-A0A9P8VS38-F1
#
_cell.length_a   1.000
_cell.length_b   1.000
_cell.length_c   1.000
_cell.angle_alpha   90.00
_cell.angle_beta   90.00
_cell.angle_gamma   90.00
#
_symmetry.space_group_name_H-M   'P 1'
#
loop_
_entity.id
_entity.type
_entity.pdbx_description
1 polymer ?
#
loop_
_entity_poly.entity_id
_entity_poly.type
_entity_poly.pdbx_seq_one_letter_code
_entity_poly.pdbx_strand_id
1 'polypeptide(L)'
;MLMNENSDHSGQPAAVAIPSFGNAVVEAKREDGYWVDTFHFSDKDRVPGIITSGLVSGVVEFLDNPIAENEASGQAGGAAALTKSWTKHVIGEFNSPVAVLAVNITNNGLMDLVVCHDYGPFMLECDMKGGWISWLENPGPDKLGSGPWKQRKIGRWPAMHRMKAGHFTQKSFLEIVAASVVYGAHDKTTPIPIIRFQAPENVLEAIEWQRDIIDDENFTVIHEITPKKLNGEDDLDSMIISSREGTTWLYHEDGVWKRELIGVGEPKEPRQSPTTESPGSGDHWGTGCADVGKLGDDPFAYIATLDPFHGISACVYTKTSRGMKDTKWKRHVLDVYGTPNQRDGDDEFLIALFGSLDRDADGNSIPVSNSTPEAVTVLTRIFSAATWSLPNKGIMYDKAIDIEKGLFAKWRIATESSARIAIGNFGGAGKLDVASIGYNTALVSEAASSAPIVPTAWDNEGLIYLARPTDVKIPHRSPLIEIANYAISVEIHPKKGKISVLPGQGIKVLYGSASDTATIRRPLADAGFPAVSPVTSDEESLTADAEKGAIILRIDPLGEPGEWPAAEKVPMRLTMDTSKLGLQPP
;
A
#
# COMPACT_ATOMS: atom_id res chain seq x y z
N MET A 1 45.55 -5.44 11.16
CA MET A 1 46.09 -6.74 11.62
C MET A 1 45.98 -7.70 10.45
N LEU A 2 46.99 -8.52 10.14
CA LEU A 2 46.93 -9.42 8.97
C LEU A 2 46.01 -10.62 9.27
N MET A 3 45.12 -10.95 8.34
CA MET A 3 44.51 -12.27 8.23
C MET A 3 44.90 -12.89 6.89
N ASN A 4 45.40 -14.12 6.94
CA ASN A 4 45.51 -14.98 5.76
C ASN A 4 44.16 -15.68 5.58
N GLU A 5 43.51 -15.50 4.44
CA GLU A 5 42.56 -16.48 3.94
C GLU A 5 43.31 -17.44 3.00
N ASN A 6 43.42 -18.71 3.41
CA ASN A 6 43.81 -19.76 2.49
C ASN A 6 42.59 -20.05 1.60
N SER A 7 42.68 -19.70 0.31
CA SER A 7 41.60 -19.93 -0.65
C SER A 7 41.51 -21.42 -1.01
N ASP A 8 40.67 -22.17 -0.30
CA ASP A 8 40.27 -23.50 -0.72
C ASP A 8 39.34 -23.38 -1.94
N HIS A 9 39.87 -23.70 -3.13
CA HIS A 9 39.22 -23.41 -4.41
C HIS A 9 38.13 -24.43 -4.81
N SER A 10 37.47 -25.07 -3.84
CA SER A 10 36.25 -25.85 -4.06
C SER A 10 35.03 -24.96 -4.27
N GLY A 11 35.04 -24.17 -5.35
CA GLY A 11 34.11 -23.07 -5.62
C GLY A 11 32.66 -23.47 -5.96
N GLN A 12 31.93 -24.06 -5.01
CA GLN A 12 30.48 -23.86 -4.93
C GLN A 12 30.22 -22.48 -4.28
N PRO A 13 29.29 -21.67 -4.79
CA PRO A 13 28.86 -20.47 -4.08
C PRO A 13 28.22 -20.88 -2.75
N ALA A 14 28.55 -20.16 -1.67
CA ALA A 14 27.95 -20.41 -0.36
C ALA A 14 26.42 -20.29 -0.46
N ALA A 15 25.70 -21.31 0.00
CA ALA A 15 24.25 -21.32 -0.07
C ALA A 15 23.67 -20.15 0.74
N VAL A 16 22.83 -19.33 0.09
CA VAL A 16 22.22 -18.18 0.76
C VAL A 16 21.30 -18.69 1.87
N ALA A 17 21.52 -18.20 3.09
CA ALA A 17 20.71 -18.58 4.24
C ALA A 17 19.26 -18.09 4.02
N ILE A 18 18.33 -19.05 4.09
CA ILE A 18 16.88 -18.83 4.08
C ILE A 18 16.46 -18.27 5.45
N PRO A 19 15.66 -17.19 5.52
CA PRO A 19 15.16 -16.65 6.77
C PRO A 19 14.06 -17.54 7.36
N SER A 20 13.85 -17.46 8.66
CA SER A 20 12.81 -18.21 9.35
C SER A 20 12.20 -17.37 10.46
N PHE A 21 10.88 -17.18 10.37
CA PHE A 21 10.09 -16.40 11.33
C PHE A 21 9.08 -17.32 12.05
N GLY A 22 8.66 -16.88 13.24
CA GLY A 22 7.52 -17.44 13.95
C GLY A 22 6.45 -16.37 14.07
N ASN A 23 5.19 -16.70 13.78
CA ASN A 23 4.11 -15.72 13.70
C ASN A 23 3.34 -15.66 15.02
N ALA A 24 3.03 -14.44 15.48
CA ALA A 24 2.18 -14.17 16.64
C ALA A 24 1.23 -13.01 16.31
N VAL A 25 -0.01 -13.09 16.82
CA VAL A 25 -1.02 -12.04 16.64
C VAL A 25 -1.05 -11.19 17.90
N VAL A 26 -0.51 -9.97 17.81
CA VAL A 26 -0.45 -9.01 18.94
C VAL A 26 -1.85 -8.50 19.29
N GLU A 27 -2.61 -8.07 18.27
CA GLU A 27 -4.02 -7.71 18.37
C GLU A 27 -4.77 -8.19 17.13
N ALA A 28 -6.05 -8.53 17.27
CA ALA A 28 -6.91 -8.96 16.18
C ALA A 28 -8.21 -8.13 16.13
N LYS A 29 -8.80 -8.00 14.94
CA LYS A 29 -10.08 -7.31 14.71
C LYS A 29 -10.09 -5.84 15.13
N ARG A 30 -8.99 -5.12 14.89
CA ARG A 30 -9.00 -3.64 14.90
C ARG A 30 -10.04 -3.12 13.90
N GLU A 31 -10.71 -2.03 14.25
CA GLU A 31 -11.69 -1.37 13.38
C GLU A 31 -11.05 -0.87 12.08
N ASP A 32 -9.83 -0.32 12.19
CA ASP A 32 -9.02 0.20 11.11
C ASP A 32 -7.51 -0.01 11.37
N GLY A 33 -6.67 0.40 10.42
CA GLY A 33 -5.22 0.27 10.55
C GLY A 33 -4.44 1.04 9.49
N TYR A 34 -3.42 1.78 9.93
CA TYR A 34 -2.54 2.56 9.05
C TYR A 34 -1.11 2.66 9.59
N TRP A 35 -0.94 3.05 10.86
CA TRP A 35 0.38 3.22 11.47
C TRP A 35 0.73 2.10 12.43
N VAL A 36 1.98 1.65 12.36
CA VAL A 36 2.65 0.87 13.38
C VAL A 36 4.08 1.37 13.50
N ASP A 37 4.60 1.47 14.72
CA ASP A 37 6.01 1.83 14.97
C ASP A 37 6.56 1.13 16.23
N THR A 38 7.89 1.00 16.28
CA THR A 38 8.61 0.35 17.38
C THR A 38 8.73 1.33 18.54
N PHE A 39 8.31 0.94 19.74
CA PHE A 39 8.24 1.86 20.88
C PHE A 39 8.86 1.29 22.16
N HIS A 40 9.95 1.91 22.60
CA HIS A 40 10.43 1.80 23.97
C HIS A 40 9.72 2.89 24.80
N PHE A 41 9.08 2.52 25.91
CA PHE A 41 8.42 3.48 26.81
C PHE A 41 9.45 4.30 27.60
N SER A 42 10.58 3.68 27.95
CA SER A 42 11.77 4.29 28.54
C SER A 42 13.06 3.88 27.80
N ASP A 43 14.07 4.74 27.86
CA ASP A 43 15.45 4.47 27.38
C ASP A 43 16.13 3.24 28.02
N LYS A 44 15.53 2.66 29.08
CA LYS A 44 15.99 1.46 29.80
C LYS A 44 15.34 0.17 29.30
N ASP A 45 14.30 0.25 28.46
CA ASP A 45 13.51 -0.92 28.07
C ASP A 45 14.33 -1.84 27.14
N ARG A 46 14.62 -3.05 27.60
CA ARG A 46 15.43 -4.04 26.87
C ARG A 46 14.75 -4.54 25.59
N VAL A 47 13.42 -4.47 25.55
CA VAL A 47 12.58 -4.83 24.41
C VAL A 47 11.53 -3.74 24.20
N PRO A 48 11.21 -3.38 22.95
CA PRO A 48 10.13 -2.44 22.66
C PRO A 48 8.76 -3.12 22.79
N GLY A 49 7.75 -2.34 23.16
CA GLY A 49 6.37 -2.56 22.76
C GLY A 49 6.07 -1.89 21.40
N ILE A 50 4.79 -1.73 21.08
CA ILE A 50 4.35 -1.26 19.75
C ILE A 50 3.39 -0.08 19.90
N ILE A 51 3.56 0.96 19.09
CA ILE A 51 2.56 2.02 18.90
C ILE A 51 1.75 1.73 17.63
N THR A 52 0.43 1.87 17.70
CA THR A 52 -0.50 1.70 16.58
C THR A 52 -1.48 2.86 16.45
N SER A 53 -1.90 3.20 15.23
CA SER A 53 -3.07 4.06 14.98
C SER A 53 -3.76 3.78 13.64
N GLY A 54 -4.96 4.35 13.48
CA GLY A 54 -5.72 4.35 12.24
C GLY A 54 -6.44 5.68 12.00
N LEU A 55 -6.71 5.99 10.72
CA LEU A 55 -7.26 7.28 10.27
C LEU A 55 -8.76 7.48 10.59
N VAL A 56 -9.49 6.39 10.85
CA VAL A 56 -10.95 6.36 10.99
C VAL A 56 -11.35 6.26 12.46
N SER A 57 -10.72 5.35 13.21
CA SER A 57 -10.94 5.23 14.65
C SER A 57 -10.34 6.40 15.43
N GLY A 58 -9.27 7.01 14.90
CA GLY A 58 -8.62 8.16 15.50
C GLY A 58 -7.76 7.86 16.73
N VAL A 59 -7.75 6.61 17.20
CA VAL A 59 -7.08 6.21 18.44
C VAL A 59 -5.60 5.95 18.20
N VAL A 60 -4.76 6.56 19.02
CA VAL A 60 -3.32 6.25 19.15
C VAL A 60 -3.15 5.41 20.39
N GLU A 61 -2.61 4.20 20.21
CA GLU A 61 -2.58 3.15 21.23
C GLU A 61 -1.17 2.59 21.41
N PHE A 62 -0.83 2.26 22.65
CA PHE A 62 0.35 1.50 23.03
C PHE A 62 -0.04 0.07 23.36
N LEU A 63 0.60 -0.88 22.70
CA LEU A 63 0.55 -2.31 22.99
C LEU A 63 1.85 -2.62 23.75
N ASP A 64 1.74 -2.76 25.07
CA ASP A 64 2.88 -3.04 25.94
C ASP A 64 3.33 -4.50 25.79
N ASN A 65 4.64 -4.70 25.80
CA ASN A 65 5.25 -6.00 25.55
C ASN A 65 5.22 -6.83 26.84
N PRO A 66 4.61 -8.04 26.84
CA PRO A 66 4.53 -8.87 28.04
C PRO A 66 5.89 -9.38 28.54
N ILE A 67 6.99 -9.18 27.81
CA ILE A 67 8.36 -9.31 28.33
C ILE A 67 8.74 -8.08 29.17
N ALA A 68 8.49 -6.86 28.68
CA ALA A 68 8.77 -5.61 29.38
C ALA A 68 7.93 -5.47 30.67
N GLU A 69 6.62 -5.77 30.62
CA GLU A 69 5.75 -5.80 31.80
C GLU A 69 6.27 -6.74 32.90
N ASN A 70 6.79 -7.91 32.51
CA ASN A 70 7.39 -8.87 33.45
C ASN A 70 8.70 -8.32 34.03
N GLU A 71 9.58 -7.73 33.21
CA GLU A 71 10.85 -7.16 33.66
C GLU A 71 10.63 -5.97 34.61
N ALA A 72 9.70 -5.07 34.29
CA ALA A 72 9.30 -3.95 35.14
C ALA A 72 8.68 -4.39 36.48
N SER A 73 7.95 -5.51 36.49
CA SER A 73 7.39 -6.11 37.71
C SER A 73 8.34 -7.08 38.44
N GLY A 74 9.62 -7.16 38.04
CA GLY A 74 10.64 -8.00 38.67
C GLY A 74 10.48 -9.51 38.43
N GLN A 75 9.65 -9.89 37.46
CA GLN A 75 9.46 -11.27 36.99
C GLN A 75 10.45 -11.59 35.85
N ALA A 76 10.60 -12.89 35.55
CA ALA A 76 11.47 -13.32 34.46
C ALA A 76 10.89 -12.98 33.08
N GLY A 77 11.40 -11.92 32.45
CA GLY A 77 11.17 -11.65 31.03
C GLY A 77 11.84 -12.69 30.12
N GLY A 78 11.14 -13.09 29.06
CA GLY A 78 11.63 -14.07 28.09
C GLY A 78 10.54 -14.52 27.13
N ALA A 79 10.91 -15.17 26.02
CA ALA A 79 10.02 -15.44 24.89
C ALA A 79 8.71 -16.20 25.24
N ALA A 80 8.68 -16.97 26.33
CA ALA A 80 7.45 -17.61 26.82
C ALA A 80 6.35 -16.61 27.27
N ALA A 81 6.71 -15.35 27.53
CA ALA A 81 5.74 -14.29 27.83
C ALA A 81 4.95 -13.83 26.60
N LEU A 82 5.48 -14.02 25.38
CA LEU A 82 4.85 -13.61 24.13
C LEU A 82 3.57 -14.41 23.79
N THR A 83 3.28 -15.47 24.54
CA THR A 83 2.00 -16.20 24.45
C THR A 83 0.92 -15.59 25.35
N LYS A 84 1.21 -14.54 26.11
CA LYS A 84 0.21 -13.67 26.74
C LYS A 84 -0.30 -12.66 25.72
N SER A 85 -1.55 -12.20 25.88
CA SER A 85 -2.01 -10.98 25.24
C SER A 85 -1.14 -9.79 25.68
N TRP A 86 -0.88 -8.87 24.75
CA TRP A 86 -0.19 -7.61 25.04
C TRP A 86 -1.18 -6.63 25.69
N THR A 87 -0.76 -5.89 26.72
CA THR A 87 -1.65 -4.94 27.41
C THR A 87 -1.85 -3.69 26.56
N LYS A 88 -3.10 -3.29 26.33
CA LYS A 88 -3.43 -2.13 25.48
C LYS A 88 -3.76 -0.89 26.32
N HIS A 89 -3.09 0.21 26.00
CA HIS A 89 -3.31 1.53 26.58
C HIS A 89 -3.69 2.53 25.50
N VAL A 90 -4.84 3.22 25.66
CA VAL A 90 -5.18 4.38 24.83
C VAL A 90 -4.31 5.56 25.27
N ILE A 91 -3.55 6.12 24.34
CA ILE A 91 -2.59 7.21 24.59
C ILE A 91 -3.17 8.56 24.17
N GLY A 92 -3.98 8.59 23.11
CA GLY A 92 -4.74 9.76 22.69
C GLY A 92 -5.77 9.44 21.61
N GLU A 93 -6.72 10.33 21.42
CA GLU A 93 -7.76 10.27 20.37
C GLU A 93 -7.69 11.56 19.55
N PHE A 94 -7.73 11.44 18.21
CA PHE A 94 -7.56 12.54 17.28
C PHE A 94 -8.44 12.34 16.04
N ASN A 95 -8.83 13.41 15.35
CA ASN A 95 -9.44 13.27 14.03
C ASN A 95 -8.32 12.89 13.03
N SER A 96 -8.46 11.78 12.32
CA SER A 96 -7.55 11.35 11.25
C SER A 96 -6.05 11.58 11.54
N PRO A 97 -5.48 10.91 12.56
CA PRO A 97 -4.04 10.86 12.77
C PRO A 97 -3.39 10.09 11.61
N VAL A 98 -2.21 10.53 11.17
CA VAL A 98 -1.51 9.92 10.03
C VAL A 98 -0.17 9.36 10.47
N ALA A 99 0.83 10.22 10.71
CA ALA A 99 2.12 9.81 11.23
C ALA A 99 2.17 9.90 12.75
N VAL A 100 2.85 8.93 13.36
CA VAL A 100 3.25 8.94 14.78
C VAL A 100 4.75 8.70 14.84
N LEU A 101 5.45 9.31 15.78
CA LEU A 101 6.82 8.92 16.15
C LEU A 101 7.03 9.02 17.65
N ALA A 102 8.07 8.37 18.14
CA ALA A 102 8.48 8.39 19.54
C ALA A 102 9.81 9.11 19.71
N VAL A 103 9.90 10.00 20.70
CA VAL A 103 11.14 10.74 21.01
C VAL A 103 11.08 11.33 22.43
N ASN A 104 12.20 11.35 23.15
CA ASN A 104 12.33 11.92 24.49
C ASN A 104 12.41 13.46 24.42
N ILE A 105 11.26 14.14 24.38
CA ILE A 105 11.16 15.61 24.23
C ILE A 105 11.55 16.32 25.53
N THR A 106 11.21 15.72 26.66
CA THR A 106 11.47 16.28 28.00
C THR A 106 12.87 15.97 28.55
N ASN A 107 13.69 15.22 27.80
CA ASN A 107 15.02 14.72 28.19
C ASN A 107 15.06 14.02 29.56
N ASN A 108 13.99 13.28 29.91
CA ASN A 108 13.85 12.60 31.21
C ASN A 108 14.12 11.07 31.15
N GLY A 109 14.31 10.51 29.95
CA GLY A 109 14.53 9.07 29.73
C GLY A 109 13.24 8.26 29.50
N LEU A 110 12.10 8.93 29.37
CA LEU A 110 10.85 8.39 28.84
C LEU A 110 10.70 8.85 27.38
N MET A 111 10.04 8.05 26.55
CA MET A 111 9.71 8.46 25.19
C MET A 111 8.33 9.11 25.17
N ASP A 112 8.28 10.39 24.81
CA ASP A 112 7.06 11.11 24.46
C ASP A 112 6.63 10.69 23.04
N LEU A 113 5.35 10.87 22.69
CA LEU A 113 4.88 10.66 21.31
C LEU A 113 4.64 11.99 20.60
N VAL A 114 4.94 12.03 19.30
CA VAL A 114 4.49 13.10 18.39
C VAL A 114 3.47 12.49 17.43
N VAL A 115 2.36 13.21 17.19
CA VAL A 115 1.27 12.80 16.29
C VAL A 115 0.95 13.95 15.34
N CYS A 116 0.90 13.68 14.02
CA CYS A 116 0.28 14.61 13.07
C CYS A 116 -1.17 14.21 12.80
N HIS A 117 -2.09 15.15 12.93
CA HIS A 117 -3.53 14.88 12.99
C HIS A 117 -4.39 16.02 12.42
N ASP A 118 -5.71 15.82 12.45
CA ASP A 118 -6.72 16.60 11.74
C ASP A 118 -6.40 16.63 10.24
N TYR A 119 -6.01 15.49 9.65
CA TYR A 119 -5.60 15.43 8.25
C TYR A 119 -6.76 15.66 7.25
N GLY A 120 -7.99 15.31 7.65
CA GLY A 120 -9.12 15.12 6.73
C GLY A 120 -9.20 13.67 6.24
N PRO A 121 -10.18 13.32 5.39
CA PRO A 121 -10.46 11.91 5.08
C PRO A 121 -9.48 11.27 4.09
N PHE A 122 -8.99 12.02 3.09
CA PHE A 122 -7.97 11.60 2.12
C PHE A 122 -7.34 12.83 1.43
N MET A 123 -6.29 12.63 0.62
CA MET A 123 -5.45 13.73 0.11
C MET A 123 -6.19 14.83 -0.68
N LEU A 124 -7.26 14.51 -1.40
CA LEU A 124 -7.98 15.54 -2.18
C LEU A 124 -8.94 16.35 -1.32
N GLU A 125 -9.42 15.81 -0.20
CA GLU A 125 -10.38 16.43 0.72
C GLU A 125 -9.73 16.84 2.07
N CYS A 126 -8.40 16.96 2.13
CA CYS A 126 -7.67 17.23 3.36
C CYS A 126 -8.11 18.53 4.06
N ASP A 127 -8.13 18.56 5.40
CA ASP A 127 -8.58 19.74 6.14
C ASP A 127 -7.53 20.86 6.10
N MET A 128 -7.85 21.93 5.38
CA MET A 128 -7.04 23.15 5.29
C MET A 128 -6.92 23.89 6.64
N LYS A 129 -7.73 23.56 7.66
CA LYS A 129 -7.62 24.05 9.05
C LYS A 129 -6.91 23.07 10.00
N GLY A 130 -6.71 21.83 9.58
CA GLY A 130 -6.09 20.76 10.36
C GLY A 130 -4.60 20.57 10.03
N GLY A 131 -4.11 19.33 9.92
CA GLY A 131 -2.68 19.06 9.75
C GLY A 131 -1.83 19.60 10.93
N TRP A 132 -2.35 19.46 12.14
CA TRP A 132 -1.68 19.84 13.38
C TRP A 132 -0.60 18.82 13.74
N ILE A 133 0.53 19.31 14.25
CA ILE A 133 1.55 18.50 14.91
C ILE A 133 1.42 18.75 16.42
N SER A 134 1.17 17.67 17.17
CA SER A 134 1.07 17.68 18.63
C SER A 134 2.06 16.70 19.24
N TRP A 135 2.51 16.96 20.46
CA TRP A 135 3.17 15.95 21.29
C TRP A 135 2.34 15.58 22.52
N LEU A 136 2.58 14.38 23.01
CA LEU A 136 1.92 13.75 24.15
C LEU A 136 2.96 13.48 25.23
N GLU A 137 2.85 14.18 26.36
CA GLU A 137 3.78 14.09 27.50
C GLU A 137 3.64 12.73 28.19
N ASN A 138 4.70 11.91 28.19
CA ASN A 138 4.71 10.60 28.82
C ASN A 138 4.59 10.75 30.35
N PRO A 139 3.53 10.21 30.98
CA PRO A 139 3.20 10.51 32.37
C PRO A 139 4.00 9.67 33.38
N GLY A 140 4.86 8.75 32.91
CA GLY A 140 5.57 7.76 33.73
C GLY A 140 4.74 6.49 34.00
N PRO A 141 5.40 5.38 34.41
CA PRO A 141 4.76 4.07 34.50
C PRO A 141 3.64 4.04 35.55
N ASP A 142 3.81 4.75 36.67
CA ASP A 142 2.82 4.91 37.75
C ASP A 142 1.47 5.51 37.30
N LYS A 143 1.41 6.05 36.08
CA LYS A 143 0.23 6.70 35.49
C LYS A 143 -0.16 6.10 34.13
N LEU A 144 0.54 5.10 33.64
CA LEU A 144 0.18 4.41 32.40
C LEU A 144 -1.23 3.81 32.55
N GLY A 145 -2.09 3.98 31.53
CA GLY A 145 -3.50 3.57 31.60
C GLY A 145 -4.42 4.45 32.46
N SER A 146 -3.93 5.54 33.07
CA SER A 146 -4.79 6.47 33.86
C SER A 146 -5.67 7.41 33.00
N GLY A 147 -5.57 7.30 31.68
CA GLY A 147 -6.25 8.13 30.69
C GLY A 147 -5.30 8.60 29.58
N PRO A 148 -5.80 9.41 28.63
CA PRO A 148 -4.98 10.01 27.57
C PRO A 148 -3.81 10.83 28.13
N TRP A 149 -2.69 10.82 27.41
CA TRP A 149 -1.50 11.60 27.74
C TRP A 149 -1.74 13.09 27.48
N LYS A 150 -0.95 13.94 28.15
CA LYS A 150 -1.18 15.39 28.10
C LYS A 150 -0.70 15.96 26.76
N GLN A 151 -1.66 16.32 25.91
CA GLN A 151 -1.42 16.92 24.61
C GLN A 151 -0.87 18.36 24.70
N ARG A 152 0.10 18.65 23.84
CA ARG A 152 0.76 19.94 23.62
C ARG A 152 0.95 20.17 22.13
N LYS A 153 1.14 21.42 21.69
CA LYS A 153 1.26 21.77 20.26
C LYS A 153 2.72 22.03 19.87
N ILE A 154 3.08 21.62 18.66
CA ILE A 154 4.37 21.91 18.00
C ILE A 154 4.16 22.94 16.88
N GLY A 155 3.10 22.77 16.09
CA GLY A 155 2.72 23.71 15.02
C GLY A 155 1.70 23.11 14.05
N ARG A 156 1.53 23.73 12.88
CA ARG A 156 0.53 23.31 11.86
C ARG A 156 0.97 23.57 10.41
N TRP A 157 0.66 22.65 9.50
CA TRP A 157 0.51 22.94 8.07
C TRP A 157 -0.58 22.03 7.44
N PRO A 158 -1.44 22.50 6.52
CA PRO A 158 -2.45 21.66 5.84
C PRO A 158 -1.91 20.35 5.28
N ALA A 159 -2.72 19.29 5.26
CA ALA A 159 -2.37 17.98 4.67
C ALA A 159 -1.09 17.30 5.23
N MET A 160 -0.66 17.65 6.44
CA MET A 160 0.52 17.09 7.11
C MET A 160 0.45 15.56 7.20
N HIS A 161 1.47 14.87 6.66
CA HIS A 161 1.38 13.44 6.34
C HIS A 161 2.59 12.61 6.79
N ARG A 162 3.79 13.20 6.86
CA ARG A 162 5.00 12.54 7.37
C ARG A 162 5.83 13.48 8.22
N MET A 163 6.50 12.93 9.21
CA MET A 163 7.43 13.64 10.08
C MET A 163 8.49 12.68 10.65
N LYS A 164 9.66 13.22 10.97
CA LYS A 164 10.79 12.53 11.61
C LYS A 164 11.49 13.45 12.59
N ALA A 165 11.96 12.90 13.70
CA ALA A 165 12.70 13.61 14.74
C ALA A 165 14.20 13.33 14.62
N GLY A 166 15.05 14.28 15.00
CA GLY A 166 16.50 14.16 14.89
C GLY A 166 17.26 15.47 15.15
N HIS A 167 18.47 15.54 14.62
CA HIS A 167 19.39 16.68 14.71
C HIS A 167 19.93 17.00 13.32
N PHE A 168 19.16 17.75 12.52
CA PHE A 168 19.42 17.95 11.10
C PHE A 168 20.26 19.20 10.83
N THR A 169 20.05 20.31 11.56
CA THR A 169 20.90 21.52 11.40
C THR A 169 21.84 21.80 12.58
N GLN A 170 21.53 21.28 13.78
CA GLN A 170 22.35 21.38 14.99
C GLN A 170 22.03 20.27 16.01
N LYS A 171 22.87 20.11 17.05
CA LYS A 171 22.77 19.03 18.07
C LYS A 171 22.36 19.46 19.47
N SER A 172 22.18 20.75 19.74
CA SER A 172 21.85 21.27 21.07
C SER A 172 20.37 21.14 21.42
N PHE A 173 19.50 21.23 20.41
CA PHE A 173 18.05 21.11 20.51
C PHE A 173 17.55 19.98 19.61
N LEU A 174 16.47 19.34 20.03
CA LEU A 174 15.73 18.40 19.20
C LEU A 174 15.04 19.13 18.04
N GLU A 175 15.03 18.50 16.87
CA GLU A 175 14.32 18.98 15.69
C GLU A 175 13.32 17.93 15.20
N ILE A 176 12.21 18.40 14.64
CA ILE A 176 11.23 17.58 13.93
C ILE A 176 11.11 18.16 12.52
N VAL A 177 11.50 17.39 11.51
CA VAL A 177 11.20 17.72 10.11
C VAL A 177 9.89 17.05 9.71
N ALA A 178 9.00 17.81 9.09
CA ALA A 178 7.67 17.34 8.71
C ALA A 178 7.26 17.88 7.33
N ALA A 179 6.51 17.09 6.57
CA ALA A 179 5.96 17.46 5.27
C ALA A 179 4.54 16.93 5.07
N SER A 180 3.81 17.67 4.26
CA SER A 180 2.50 17.27 3.75
C SER A 180 2.63 16.29 2.58
N VAL A 181 1.51 15.68 2.17
CA VAL A 181 1.47 14.86 0.94
C VAL A 181 1.03 15.65 -0.29
N VAL A 182 0.32 16.75 -0.09
CA VAL A 182 -0.18 17.67 -1.13
C VAL A 182 -0.18 19.09 -0.56
N TYR A 183 -0.27 20.11 -1.42
CA TYR A 183 -0.27 21.51 -0.96
C TYR A 183 -1.59 21.90 -0.30
N GLY A 184 -2.69 21.30 -0.78
CA GLY A 184 -4.00 21.38 -0.19
C GLY A 184 -5.00 20.51 -0.91
N ALA A 185 -6.27 20.67 -0.55
CA ALA A 185 -7.38 19.96 -1.19
C ALA A 185 -7.33 20.15 -2.72
N HIS A 186 -7.40 19.04 -3.45
CA HIS A 186 -7.25 18.93 -4.91
C HIS A 186 -5.91 19.41 -5.53
N ASP A 187 -4.98 20.00 -4.77
CA ASP A 187 -3.71 20.53 -5.32
C ASP A 187 -2.51 19.59 -5.12
N LYS A 188 -2.30 18.74 -6.13
CA LYS A 188 -1.11 17.86 -6.27
C LYS A 188 0.02 18.49 -7.10
N THR A 189 0.01 19.81 -7.31
CA THR A 189 0.84 20.47 -8.35
C THR A 189 1.62 21.70 -7.89
N THR A 190 1.12 22.45 -6.92
CA THR A 190 1.94 23.43 -6.21
C THR A 190 2.98 22.69 -5.36
N PRO A 191 4.25 23.10 -5.36
CA PRO A 191 5.25 22.51 -4.48
C PRO A 191 4.90 22.65 -3.00
N ILE A 192 5.33 21.67 -2.20
CA ILE A 192 4.95 21.52 -0.79
C ILE A 192 6.11 21.79 0.16
N PRO A 193 5.87 22.51 1.27
CA PRO A 193 6.93 22.83 2.21
C PRO A 193 7.34 21.60 3.04
N ILE A 194 8.64 21.30 3.00
CA ILE A 194 9.33 20.54 4.04
C ILE A 194 9.68 21.54 5.15
N ILE A 195 9.17 21.33 6.36
CA ILE A 195 9.26 22.28 7.48
C ILE A 195 10.07 21.67 8.62
N ARG A 196 11.09 22.40 9.10
CA ARG A 196 11.80 22.11 10.36
C ARG A 196 11.08 22.78 11.51
N PHE A 197 10.79 22.05 12.58
CA PHE A 197 10.35 22.58 13.87
C PHE A 197 11.45 22.32 14.92
N GLN A 198 11.90 23.34 15.64
CA GLN A 198 12.96 23.23 16.66
C GLN A 198 12.38 23.33 18.07
N ALA A 199 12.75 22.40 18.94
CA ALA A 199 12.35 22.41 20.34
C ALA A 199 12.88 23.68 21.05
N PRO A 200 12.02 24.46 21.74
CA PRO A 200 12.46 25.53 22.62
C PRO A 200 13.05 24.97 23.92
N GLU A 201 13.87 25.78 24.61
CA GLU A 201 14.51 25.41 25.88
C GLU A 201 13.51 24.94 26.97
N ASN A 202 12.29 25.49 26.98
CA ASN A 202 11.20 25.04 27.85
C ASN A 202 10.00 24.52 27.03
N VAL A 203 10.09 23.25 26.62
CA VAL A 203 9.00 22.51 25.93
C VAL A 203 7.71 22.43 26.74
N LEU A 204 7.75 22.60 28.06
CA LEU A 204 6.59 22.49 28.96
C LEU A 204 5.76 23.78 29.07
N GLU A 205 6.28 24.91 28.60
CA GLU A 205 5.59 26.22 28.54
C GLU A 205 5.40 26.72 27.09
N ALA A 206 5.91 25.98 26.09
CA ALA A 206 5.77 26.29 24.67
C ALA A 206 4.31 26.31 24.19
N ILE A 207 3.96 27.36 23.43
CA ILE A 207 2.67 27.50 22.73
C ILE A 207 2.76 26.92 21.31
N GLU A 208 3.86 27.22 20.62
CA GLU A 208 4.29 26.66 19.33
C GLU A 208 5.83 26.54 19.38
N TRP A 209 6.42 25.72 18.50
CA TRP A 209 7.87 25.61 18.34
C TRP A 209 8.36 26.62 17.27
N GLN A 210 9.65 27.03 17.31
CA GLN A 210 10.21 27.76 16.17
C GLN A 210 10.13 26.87 14.94
N ARG A 211 9.76 27.44 13.78
CA ARG A 211 9.74 26.72 12.51
C ARG A 211 10.40 27.50 11.39
N ASP A 212 11.07 26.76 10.50
CA ASP A 212 11.73 27.26 9.30
C ASP A 212 11.38 26.35 8.12
N ILE A 213 11.27 26.91 6.91
CA ILE A 213 11.09 26.13 5.68
C ILE A 213 12.45 25.64 5.20
N ILE A 214 12.53 24.36 4.83
CA ILE A 214 13.73 23.73 4.25
C ILE A 214 13.67 23.81 2.72
N ASP A 215 12.50 23.53 2.14
CA ASP A 215 12.23 23.56 0.70
C ASP A 215 10.72 23.68 0.52
N ASP A 216 10.25 24.66 -0.25
CA ASP A 216 8.86 24.84 -0.69
C ASP A 216 8.75 25.08 -2.21
N GLU A 217 9.74 24.61 -2.97
CA GLU A 217 9.88 24.86 -4.41
C GLU A 217 10.00 23.56 -5.26
N ASN A 218 10.47 22.44 -4.69
CA ASN A 218 11.03 21.34 -5.49
C ASN A 218 10.27 20.00 -5.43
N PHE A 219 9.27 19.85 -4.56
CA PHE A 219 8.53 18.60 -4.36
C PHE A 219 7.02 18.83 -4.43
N THR A 220 6.24 18.03 -5.17
CA THR A 220 4.78 18.27 -5.31
C THR A 220 3.89 17.22 -4.62
N VAL A 221 4.39 15.99 -4.42
CA VAL A 221 3.71 14.95 -3.64
C VAL A 221 4.75 14.12 -2.88
N ILE A 222 4.86 14.27 -1.56
CA ILE A 222 5.80 13.50 -0.69
C ILE A 222 5.03 12.43 0.09
N HIS A 223 5.47 11.17 0.02
CA HIS A 223 4.81 10.05 0.69
C HIS A 223 5.61 9.39 1.82
N GLU A 224 6.94 9.46 1.82
CA GLU A 224 7.78 9.05 2.97
C GLU A 224 9.03 9.95 3.10
N ILE A 225 9.47 10.18 4.34
CA ILE A 225 10.73 10.82 4.71
C ILE A 225 11.51 9.81 5.54
N THR A 226 12.70 9.43 5.10
CA THR A 226 13.51 8.39 5.77
C THR A 226 14.80 9.01 6.33
N PRO A 227 14.97 9.13 7.65
CA PRO A 227 16.13 9.78 8.25
C PRO A 227 17.31 8.81 8.35
N LYS A 228 18.51 9.26 8.00
CA LYS A 228 19.74 8.45 8.00
C LYS A 228 20.96 9.30 8.33
N LYS A 229 21.84 8.75 9.19
CA LYS A 229 23.18 9.27 9.48
C LYS A 229 24.15 8.85 8.36
N LEU A 230 24.13 9.57 7.24
CA LEU A 230 24.94 9.28 6.05
C LEU A 230 26.21 10.14 6.03
N ASN A 231 27.10 9.92 7.01
CA ASN A 231 28.41 10.59 7.17
C ASN A 231 28.42 12.08 6.76
N GLY A 232 27.40 12.85 7.17
CA GLY A 232 27.41 14.29 7.02
C GLY A 232 28.55 14.91 7.83
N GLU A 233 29.00 16.10 7.44
CA GLU A 233 29.90 16.87 8.31
C GLU A 233 29.27 17.06 9.69
N ASP A 234 30.11 16.96 10.72
CA ASP A 234 29.74 16.99 12.13
C ASP A 234 28.67 15.98 12.61
N ASP A 235 28.36 14.89 11.90
CA ASP A 235 27.37 13.84 12.33
C ASP A 235 25.94 14.41 12.56
N LEU A 236 25.52 15.31 11.68
CA LEU A 236 24.10 15.70 11.55
C LEU A 236 23.30 14.60 10.83
N ASP A 237 21.98 14.59 11.06
CA ASP A 237 21.06 13.68 10.39
C ASP A 237 20.67 14.19 9.00
N SER A 238 20.57 13.29 8.04
CA SER A 238 20.10 13.58 6.67
C SER A 238 18.83 12.80 6.34
N MET A 239 18.16 13.11 5.22
CA MET A 239 16.90 12.50 4.85
C MET A 239 16.90 12.02 3.40
N ILE A 240 16.28 10.86 3.15
CA ILE A 240 15.80 10.48 1.82
C ILE A 240 14.33 10.89 1.72
N ILE A 241 14.02 11.72 0.73
CA ILE A 241 12.67 12.19 0.41
C ILE A 241 12.13 11.32 -0.73
N SER A 242 10.97 10.71 -0.51
CA SER A 242 10.23 9.91 -1.50
C SER A 242 9.07 10.73 -2.05
N SER A 243 9.15 11.15 -3.32
CA SER A 243 8.16 12.03 -3.94
C SER A 243 7.83 11.69 -5.39
N ARG A 244 6.85 12.42 -5.96
CA ARG A 244 6.51 12.44 -7.39
C ARG A 244 7.70 12.83 -8.30
N GLU A 245 8.71 13.49 -7.76
CA GLU A 245 9.96 13.85 -8.45
C GLU A 245 11.03 12.74 -8.36
N GLY A 246 10.76 11.69 -7.55
CA GLY A 246 11.57 10.50 -7.39
C GLY A 246 12.14 10.36 -5.98
N THR A 247 13.39 9.89 -5.91
CA THR A 247 14.16 9.73 -4.67
C THR A 247 15.23 10.80 -4.58
N THR A 248 15.19 11.65 -3.55
CA THR A 248 16.15 12.76 -3.35
C THR A 248 16.80 12.68 -1.97
N TRP A 249 18.12 12.83 -1.90
CA TRP A 249 18.84 13.02 -0.65
C TRP A 249 18.85 14.51 -0.27
N LEU A 250 18.40 14.83 0.93
CA LEU A 250 18.29 16.17 1.50
C LEU A 250 19.12 16.22 2.79
N TYR A 251 20.11 17.12 2.83
CA TYR A 251 21.05 17.24 3.95
C TYR A 251 21.47 18.70 4.18
N HIS A 252 22.00 18.98 5.37
CA HIS A 252 22.48 20.31 5.77
C HIS A 252 24.00 20.29 5.89
N GLU A 253 24.69 21.24 5.24
CA GLU A 253 26.15 21.34 5.17
C GLU A 253 26.56 22.77 4.80
N ASP A 254 27.72 23.25 5.25
CA ASP A 254 28.15 24.67 5.12
C ASP A 254 27.13 25.71 5.66
N GLY A 255 26.20 25.30 6.53
CA GLY A 255 25.10 26.16 7.01
C GLY A 255 23.96 26.38 6.01
N VAL A 256 23.87 25.54 4.95
CA VAL A 256 22.79 25.56 3.96
C VAL A 256 22.23 24.17 3.72
N TRP A 257 20.97 24.10 3.25
CA TRP A 257 20.38 22.85 2.78
C TRP A 257 20.82 22.53 1.36
N LYS A 258 21.19 21.27 1.12
CA LYS A 258 21.67 20.73 -0.16
C LYS A 258 20.79 19.54 -0.58
N ARG A 259 20.61 19.38 -1.89
CA ARG A 259 19.74 18.38 -2.52
C ARG A 259 20.51 17.61 -3.59
N GLU A 260 20.49 16.29 -3.52
CA GLU A 260 21.09 15.40 -4.52
C GLU A 260 20.04 14.40 -5.00
N LEU A 261 19.61 14.53 -6.27
CA LEU A 261 18.63 13.63 -6.88
C LEU A 261 19.29 12.27 -7.16
N ILE A 262 18.83 11.23 -6.46
CA ILE A 262 19.28 9.85 -6.64
C ILE A 262 18.73 9.28 -7.96
N GLY A 263 17.44 9.54 -8.23
CA GLY A 263 16.78 9.14 -9.47
C GLY A 263 15.28 9.41 -9.45
N VAL A 264 14.68 9.41 -10.63
CA VAL A 264 13.30 9.91 -10.88
C VAL A 264 12.18 8.93 -10.51
N GLY A 265 12.47 7.80 -9.87
CA GLY A 265 11.48 6.76 -9.56
C GLY A 265 10.92 6.07 -10.81
N GLU A 266 9.63 5.77 -10.79
CA GLU A 266 8.89 5.37 -12.00
C GLU A 266 8.78 6.58 -12.96
N PRO A 267 9.17 6.47 -14.24
CA PRO A 267 9.07 7.57 -15.18
C PRO A 267 7.62 8.00 -15.44
N LYS A 268 7.40 9.30 -15.58
CA LYS A 268 6.08 9.82 -15.99
C LYS A 268 5.74 9.40 -17.42
N GLU A 269 4.60 8.74 -17.60
CA GLU A 269 4.08 8.39 -18.92
C GLU A 269 3.37 9.57 -19.61
N PRO A 270 3.35 9.65 -20.97
CA PRO A 270 2.70 10.75 -21.69
C PRO A 270 1.19 10.92 -21.42
N ARG A 271 0.49 9.84 -21.04
CA ARG A 271 -0.95 9.88 -20.70
C ARG A 271 -1.23 10.48 -19.31
N GLN A 272 -0.26 10.50 -18.40
CA GLN A 272 -0.49 10.87 -17.00
C GLN A 272 -0.58 12.40 -16.83
N SER A 273 -1.65 12.87 -16.19
CA SER A 273 -1.82 14.29 -15.85
C SER A 273 -1.28 14.60 -14.45
N PRO A 274 -0.56 15.72 -14.23
CA PRO A 274 -0.20 16.16 -12.87
C PRO A 274 -1.43 16.50 -12.02
N THR A 275 -2.52 16.96 -12.66
CA THR A 275 -3.79 17.36 -12.04
C THR A 275 -4.84 16.25 -12.08
N THR A 276 -4.48 15.00 -12.35
CA THR A 276 -5.45 13.88 -12.27
C THR A 276 -5.91 13.67 -10.83
N GLU A 277 -7.21 13.50 -10.64
CA GLU A 277 -7.82 13.18 -9.34
C GLU A 277 -8.15 11.69 -9.18
N SER A 278 -7.72 10.85 -10.14
CA SER A 278 -7.90 9.40 -10.08
C SER A 278 -7.33 8.81 -8.77
N PRO A 279 -8.08 7.95 -8.05
CA PRO A 279 -7.66 7.35 -6.77
C PRO A 279 -6.71 6.14 -6.95
N GLY A 280 -6.22 5.87 -8.17
CA GLY A 280 -5.37 4.72 -8.50
C GLY A 280 -3.91 5.07 -8.79
N SER A 281 -2.99 4.17 -8.44
CA SER A 281 -1.54 4.34 -8.62
C SER A 281 -1.08 4.45 -10.08
N GLY A 282 -1.87 3.95 -11.04
CA GLY A 282 -1.58 4.06 -12.48
C GLY A 282 -1.48 5.49 -13.03
N ASP A 283 -1.89 6.49 -12.24
CA ASP A 283 -1.82 7.91 -12.57
C ASP A 283 -0.75 8.69 -11.77
N HIS A 284 0.05 7.97 -10.99
CA HIS A 284 1.20 8.47 -10.27
C HIS A 284 2.52 8.03 -10.92
N TRP A 285 3.60 8.74 -10.60
CA TRP A 285 4.97 8.46 -11.01
C TRP A 285 5.93 8.91 -9.89
N GLY A 286 7.24 8.76 -10.03
CA GLY A 286 8.19 9.03 -8.95
C GLY A 286 8.34 7.84 -7.99
N THR A 287 8.57 8.12 -6.71
CA THR A 287 8.81 7.12 -5.66
C THR A 287 7.82 7.28 -4.51
N GLY A 288 7.19 6.18 -4.08
CA GLY A 288 6.26 6.16 -2.95
C GLY A 288 6.96 6.05 -1.60
N CYS A 289 7.93 5.15 -1.46
CA CYS A 289 8.81 5.11 -0.30
C CYS A 289 10.21 4.61 -0.66
N ALA A 290 11.19 4.95 0.16
CA ALA A 290 12.59 4.59 -0.02
C ALA A 290 13.25 4.29 1.34
N ASP A 291 14.10 3.27 1.39
CA ASP A 291 15.00 3.02 2.52
C ASP A 291 16.43 2.71 2.08
N VAL A 292 17.38 3.04 2.96
CA VAL A 292 18.82 2.91 2.72
C VAL A 292 19.36 1.61 3.31
N GLY A 293 19.94 0.78 2.45
CA GLY A 293 20.62 -0.46 2.78
C GLY A 293 22.13 -0.28 2.99
N LYS A 294 22.63 -0.85 4.09
CA LYS A 294 24.05 -0.95 4.43
C LYS A 294 24.63 -2.27 3.91
N LEU A 295 25.85 -2.24 3.36
CA LEU A 295 26.62 -3.45 3.02
C LEU A 295 28.07 -3.32 3.48
N GLY A 296 28.52 -4.23 4.35
CA GLY A 296 29.84 -4.14 4.96
C GLY A 296 30.02 -2.83 5.73
N ASP A 297 31.00 -2.03 5.34
CA ASP A 297 31.29 -0.72 5.92
C ASP A 297 30.63 0.47 5.17
N ASP A 298 29.97 0.26 4.02
CA ASP A 298 29.23 1.32 3.31
C ASP A 298 27.81 1.43 3.89
N PRO A 299 27.47 2.51 4.64
CA PRO A 299 26.14 2.69 5.23
C PRO A 299 25.07 3.05 4.19
N PHE A 300 25.47 3.34 2.94
CA PHE A 300 24.63 3.84 1.87
C PHE A 300 24.82 2.99 0.59
N ALA A 301 25.05 1.68 0.73
CA ALA A 301 25.47 0.82 -0.38
C ALA A 301 24.43 0.69 -1.50
N TYR A 302 23.15 0.67 -1.13
CA TYR A 302 22.00 0.70 -2.04
C TYR A 302 20.82 1.44 -1.40
N ILE A 303 19.86 1.85 -2.23
CA ILE A 303 18.60 2.45 -1.79
C ILE A 303 17.49 1.63 -2.42
N ALA A 304 16.65 0.97 -1.63
CA ALA A 304 15.51 0.26 -2.14
C ALA A 304 14.27 1.16 -2.12
N THR A 305 13.39 1.02 -3.11
CA THR A 305 12.20 1.85 -3.26
C THR A 305 10.98 1.05 -3.69
N LEU A 306 9.79 1.51 -3.28
CA LEU A 306 8.52 1.15 -3.90
C LEU A 306 8.06 2.34 -4.73
N ASP A 307 8.02 2.17 -6.05
CA ASP A 307 7.67 3.20 -7.01
C ASP A 307 6.29 2.89 -7.65
N PRO A 308 5.42 3.89 -7.93
CA PRO A 308 5.38 5.26 -7.40
C PRO A 308 4.60 5.34 -6.06
N PHE A 309 3.93 6.47 -5.79
CA PHE A 309 2.94 6.60 -4.71
C PHE A 309 1.91 5.45 -4.73
N HIS A 310 1.76 4.74 -3.60
CA HIS A 310 0.95 3.51 -3.48
C HIS A 310 1.22 2.52 -4.64
N GLY A 311 2.48 2.47 -5.07
CA GLY A 311 2.93 1.77 -6.27
C GLY A 311 3.13 0.27 -6.10
N ILE A 312 3.60 -0.33 -7.18
CA ILE A 312 3.73 -1.79 -7.33
C ILE A 312 5.12 -2.22 -7.83
N SER A 313 5.99 -1.28 -8.19
CA SER A 313 7.33 -1.57 -8.72
C SER A 313 8.34 -1.59 -7.58
N ALA A 314 8.75 -2.79 -7.15
CA ALA A 314 9.88 -2.98 -6.24
C ALA A 314 11.19 -2.70 -6.99
N CYS A 315 11.99 -1.76 -6.50
CA CYS A 315 13.15 -1.23 -7.20
C CYS A 315 14.35 -1.03 -6.27
N VAL A 316 15.56 -1.01 -6.84
CA VAL A 316 16.76 -0.57 -6.11
C VAL A 316 17.60 0.39 -6.95
N TYR A 317 18.18 1.39 -6.28
CA TYR A 317 19.27 2.20 -6.78
C TYR A 317 20.59 1.65 -6.25
N THR A 318 21.55 1.48 -7.16
CA THR A 318 22.90 0.98 -6.86
C THR A 318 23.93 1.99 -7.34
N LYS A 319 25.04 2.13 -6.61
CA LYS A 319 26.12 3.04 -6.98
C LYS A 319 26.88 2.53 -8.21
N THR A 320 27.11 3.39 -9.20
CA THR A 320 27.99 3.10 -10.35
C THR A 320 29.44 3.57 -10.15
N SER A 321 29.72 4.21 -9.00
CA SER A 321 31.04 4.71 -8.60
C SER A 321 31.17 4.65 -7.07
N ARG A 322 32.39 4.56 -6.55
CA ARG A 322 32.62 4.57 -5.09
C ARG A 322 32.56 6.01 -4.57
N GLY A 323 31.73 6.24 -3.55
CA GLY A 323 31.51 7.56 -2.96
C GLY A 323 30.17 7.63 -2.23
N MET A 324 29.74 8.87 -1.94
CA MET A 324 28.34 9.20 -1.61
C MET A 324 27.92 10.47 -2.34
N LYS A 325 28.69 11.57 -2.19
CA LYS A 325 28.57 12.76 -3.05
C LYS A 325 28.97 12.43 -4.50
N ASP A 326 28.41 13.19 -5.45
CA ASP A 326 28.64 13.09 -6.91
C ASP A 326 28.42 11.67 -7.48
N THR A 327 27.74 10.80 -6.73
CA THR A 327 27.71 9.38 -7.01
C THR A 327 26.55 9.06 -7.94
N LYS A 328 26.85 8.63 -9.16
CA LYS A 328 25.82 8.26 -10.13
C LYS A 328 25.15 6.95 -9.74
N TRP A 329 23.83 6.97 -9.62
CA TRP A 329 23.03 5.80 -9.29
C TRP A 329 22.40 5.14 -10.52
N LYS A 330 22.21 3.82 -10.47
CA LYS A 330 21.48 3.04 -11.45
C LYS A 330 20.26 2.39 -10.79
N ARG A 331 19.06 2.74 -11.27
CA ARG A 331 17.79 2.03 -10.95
C ARG A 331 17.83 0.64 -11.61
N HIS A 332 17.43 -0.38 -10.86
CA HIS A 332 17.01 -1.68 -11.39
C HIS A 332 15.61 -1.96 -10.82
N VAL A 333 14.70 -2.44 -11.65
CA VAL A 333 13.39 -2.96 -11.20
C VAL A 333 13.59 -4.43 -10.84
N LEU A 334 13.13 -4.83 -9.65
CA LEU A 334 13.20 -6.20 -9.17
C LEU A 334 11.91 -6.98 -9.48
N ASP A 335 10.73 -6.39 -9.22
CA ASP A 335 9.42 -6.96 -9.56
C ASP A 335 8.33 -5.87 -9.72
N VAL A 336 7.20 -6.21 -10.35
CA VAL A 336 6.07 -5.30 -10.62
C VAL A 336 4.73 -6.00 -10.30
N TYR A 337 4.20 -5.74 -9.10
CA TYR A 337 3.08 -6.48 -8.50
C TYR A 337 1.70 -6.23 -9.13
N GLY A 338 1.00 -7.32 -9.49
CA GLY A 338 -0.33 -7.31 -10.11
C GLY A 338 -0.34 -7.64 -11.61
N THR A 339 0.77 -8.09 -12.19
CA THR A 339 0.78 -8.50 -13.61
C THR A 339 0.34 -9.96 -13.79
N PRO A 340 -0.30 -10.34 -14.92
CA PRO A 340 -0.77 -11.72 -15.14
C PRO A 340 0.33 -12.80 -15.14
N ASN A 341 1.60 -12.40 -15.24
CA ASN A 341 2.76 -13.27 -15.32
C ASN A 341 3.30 -13.70 -13.94
N GLN A 342 2.87 -13.05 -12.85
CA GLN A 342 3.38 -13.34 -11.51
C GLN A 342 2.80 -14.64 -10.94
N ARG A 343 3.50 -15.73 -11.25
CA ARG A 343 3.42 -17.00 -10.56
C ARG A 343 4.82 -17.34 -10.07
N ASP A 344 4.95 -17.48 -8.75
CA ASP A 344 6.11 -17.94 -7.98
C ASP A 344 7.31 -16.95 -7.83
N GLY A 345 7.62 -16.48 -6.59
CA GLY A 345 8.97 -16.02 -6.20
C GLY A 345 9.27 -14.59 -5.64
N ASP A 346 8.75 -14.18 -4.45
CA ASP A 346 9.49 -13.99 -3.15
C ASP A 346 10.82 -13.11 -3.04
N ASP A 347 11.22 -12.40 -1.93
CA ASP A 347 12.49 -11.55 -1.75
C ASP A 347 13.29 -11.54 -0.32
N GLU A 348 14.03 -10.51 0.24
CA GLU A 348 15.04 -10.46 1.42
C GLU A 348 15.72 -9.14 2.15
N PHE A 349 15.41 -7.83 1.95
CA PHE A 349 15.18 -6.71 2.92
C PHE A 349 13.78 -6.00 2.71
N LEU A 350 13.04 -5.59 3.76
CA LEU A 350 11.54 -5.51 3.80
C LEU A 350 10.74 -4.47 2.95
N ILE A 351 9.71 -4.94 2.23
CA ILE A 351 8.61 -4.17 1.60
C ILE A 351 7.25 -4.44 2.28
N ALA A 352 6.63 -3.39 2.82
CA ALA A 352 5.18 -3.41 3.10
C ALA A 352 4.41 -3.25 1.77
N LEU A 353 3.81 -4.33 1.26
CA LEU A 353 2.95 -4.23 0.08
C LEU A 353 1.59 -3.66 0.48
N PHE A 354 1.40 -2.37 0.18
CA PHE A 354 0.08 -1.77 0.06
C PHE A 354 -0.72 -2.54 -0.99
N GLY A 355 -1.58 -3.45 -0.54
CA GLY A 355 -2.46 -4.19 -1.42
C GLY A 355 -3.40 -3.25 -2.17
N SER A 356 -3.74 -3.60 -3.41
CA SER A 356 -4.95 -3.07 -4.05
C SER A 356 -6.13 -3.27 -3.10
N LEU A 357 -6.83 -2.18 -2.76
CA LEU A 357 -7.96 -2.06 -1.81
C LEU A 357 -8.61 -3.42 -1.47
N ASP A 358 -8.61 -3.78 -0.18
CA ASP A 358 -8.97 -5.10 0.36
C ASP A 358 -10.43 -5.50 0.03
N ARG A 359 -10.66 -5.94 -1.21
CA ARG A 359 -11.93 -6.40 -1.74
C ARG A 359 -12.10 -7.91 -1.54
N ASP A 360 -13.31 -8.32 -1.18
CA ASP A 360 -13.72 -9.72 -1.12
C ASP A 360 -13.89 -10.35 -2.52
N ALA A 361 -14.33 -11.60 -2.57
CA ALA A 361 -14.57 -12.33 -3.82
C ALA A 361 -15.74 -11.77 -4.66
N ASP A 362 -16.51 -10.83 -4.12
CA ASP A 362 -17.66 -10.16 -4.74
C ASP A 362 -17.36 -8.67 -5.04
N GLY A 363 -16.15 -8.18 -4.73
CA GLY A 363 -15.68 -6.82 -5.05
C GLY A 363 -15.91 -5.76 -3.96
N ASN A 364 -16.38 -6.13 -2.77
CA ASN A 364 -16.66 -5.20 -1.67
C ASN A 364 -15.45 -5.00 -0.76
N SER A 365 -15.17 -3.77 -0.32
CA SER A 365 -14.23 -3.50 0.78
C SER A 365 -14.65 -4.25 2.04
N ILE A 366 -13.82 -5.18 2.54
CA ILE A 366 -14.20 -6.11 3.63
C ILE A 366 -14.51 -5.33 4.93
N PRO A 367 -15.76 -5.32 5.42
CA PRO A 367 -16.09 -4.63 6.66
C PRO A 367 -15.67 -5.48 7.87
N VAL A 368 -14.85 -4.93 8.77
CA VAL A 368 -14.47 -5.60 10.02
C VAL A 368 -15.63 -5.51 11.03
N SER A 369 -16.66 -6.35 10.86
CA SER A 369 -17.84 -6.35 11.74
C SER A 369 -18.43 -7.73 12.01
N ASN A 370 -18.24 -8.19 13.24
CA ASN A 370 -19.24 -8.85 14.09
C ASN A 370 -20.09 -10.00 13.50
N SER A 371 -19.61 -11.24 13.66
CA SER A 371 -20.46 -12.43 13.75
C SER A 371 -19.93 -13.44 14.78
N THR A 372 -20.78 -14.39 15.19
CA THR A 372 -20.66 -15.18 16.43
C THR A 372 -19.65 -16.35 16.37
N PRO A 373 -19.22 -16.91 17.53
CA PRO A 373 -18.16 -17.92 17.60
C PRO A 373 -18.38 -19.21 16.79
N GLU A 374 -19.64 -19.59 16.52
CA GLU A 374 -19.94 -20.87 15.85
C GLU A 374 -19.64 -20.83 14.33
N ALA A 375 -19.68 -19.65 13.70
CA ALA A 375 -19.40 -19.49 12.26
C ALA A 375 -17.95 -19.84 11.88
N VAL A 376 -17.01 -19.71 12.84
CA VAL A 376 -15.57 -19.92 12.64
C VAL A 376 -15.26 -21.36 12.21
N THR A 377 -16.05 -22.34 12.65
CA THR A 377 -15.77 -23.77 12.43
C THR A 377 -16.03 -24.21 10.97
N VAL A 378 -16.89 -23.51 10.23
CA VAL A 378 -17.27 -23.88 8.86
C VAL A 378 -16.38 -23.20 7.83
N LEU A 379 -16.15 -21.88 7.95
CA LEU A 379 -15.30 -21.13 7.02
C LEU A 379 -13.86 -21.68 6.98
N THR A 380 -13.30 -22.00 8.14
CA THR A 380 -11.94 -22.59 8.28
C THR A 380 -11.79 -23.97 7.61
N ARG A 381 -12.89 -24.65 7.27
CA ARG A 381 -12.89 -25.94 6.55
C ARG A 381 -13.15 -25.84 5.05
N ILE A 382 -13.56 -24.68 4.54
CA ILE A 382 -13.78 -24.44 3.10
C ILE A 382 -12.52 -23.84 2.47
N PHE A 383 -11.83 -22.93 3.16
CA PHE A 383 -10.60 -22.30 2.66
C PHE A 383 -9.33 -23.14 2.85
N SER A 384 -9.36 -24.21 3.66
CA SER A 384 -8.20 -25.11 3.87
C SER A 384 -7.94 -26.11 2.73
N ALA A 385 -8.79 -26.14 1.70
CA ALA A 385 -8.71 -27.10 0.59
C ALA A 385 -8.24 -26.50 -0.75
N ALA A 386 -7.98 -25.19 -0.83
CA ALA A 386 -7.59 -24.54 -2.09
C ALA A 386 -6.62 -23.38 -1.87
N THR A 387 -5.34 -23.61 -2.18
CA THR A 387 -4.21 -22.69 -1.98
C THR A 387 -4.17 -21.57 -3.03
N TRP A 388 -5.14 -20.67 -2.98
CA TRP A 388 -5.18 -19.47 -3.83
C TRP A 388 -4.41 -18.32 -3.19
N SER A 389 -3.11 -18.21 -3.49
CA SER A 389 -2.29 -17.07 -3.13
C SER A 389 -2.78 -15.79 -3.83
N LEU A 390 -3.10 -14.76 -3.06
CA LEU A 390 -3.20 -13.40 -3.58
C LEU A 390 -1.77 -12.83 -3.65
N PRO A 391 -1.18 -12.61 -4.84
CA PRO A 391 0.23 -12.26 -4.95
C PRO A 391 0.56 -10.93 -4.25
N ASN A 392 -0.37 -9.98 -4.29
CA ASN A 392 -0.19 -8.58 -3.86
C ASN A 392 -0.56 -8.31 -2.38
N LYS A 393 -0.39 -9.30 -1.49
CA LYS A 393 -0.61 -9.16 -0.04
C LYS A 393 0.49 -9.88 0.75
N GLY A 394 0.82 -9.36 1.92
CA GLY A 394 1.90 -9.87 2.74
C GLY A 394 3.04 -8.89 2.92
N ILE A 395 4.14 -9.42 3.46
CA ILE A 395 5.43 -8.76 3.51
C ILE A 395 6.32 -9.47 2.49
N MET A 396 6.47 -8.79 1.34
CA MET A 396 7.53 -9.02 0.37
C MET A 396 8.74 -8.19 0.79
N TYR A 397 9.88 -8.40 0.14
CA TYR A 397 10.99 -8.58 1.07
C TYR A 397 12.41 -8.27 0.62
N ASP A 398 12.95 -7.92 -0.58
CA ASP A 398 14.28 -7.28 -1.02
C ASP A 398 15.81 -7.71 -0.79
N LYS A 399 16.38 -8.95 -0.84
CA LYS A 399 17.82 -9.20 -0.36
C LYS A 399 18.93 -9.01 -1.38
N ALA A 400 19.97 -8.23 -1.06
CA ALA A 400 21.20 -8.13 -1.85
C ALA A 400 22.05 -9.43 -1.92
N ILE A 401 22.36 -9.89 -3.14
CA ILE A 401 23.38 -10.94 -3.42
C ILE A 401 24.58 -10.35 -4.15
N ASP A 402 24.33 -9.50 -5.16
CA ASP A 402 25.36 -8.86 -5.98
C ASP A 402 24.86 -7.47 -6.38
N ILE A 403 25.17 -6.46 -5.57
CA ILE A 403 24.68 -5.09 -5.78
C ILE A 403 25.27 -4.42 -7.02
N GLU A 404 26.45 -4.85 -7.50
CA GLU A 404 27.04 -4.31 -8.74
C GLU A 404 26.24 -4.76 -9.97
N LYS A 405 25.71 -5.99 -9.93
CA LYS A 405 24.81 -6.53 -10.98
C LYS A 405 23.34 -6.19 -10.75
N GLY A 406 22.95 -5.77 -9.54
CA GLY A 406 21.56 -5.58 -9.14
C GLY A 406 20.82 -6.89 -8.89
N LEU A 407 21.52 -7.94 -8.44
CA LEU A 407 20.92 -9.26 -8.19
C LEU A 407 20.49 -9.40 -6.73
N PHE A 408 19.22 -9.70 -6.53
CA PHE A 408 18.56 -9.85 -5.24
C PHE A 408 17.86 -11.22 -5.12
N ALA A 409 17.68 -11.75 -3.90
CA ALA A 409 17.23 -13.14 -3.63
C ALA A 409 15.95 -13.24 -2.77
N LYS A 410 15.35 -14.46 -2.74
CA LYS A 410 13.91 -14.74 -2.89
C LYS A 410 13.17 -15.51 -1.74
N TRP A 411 12.44 -14.80 -0.87
CA TRP A 411 11.52 -15.25 0.23
C TRP A 411 10.28 -14.33 0.51
N ARG A 412 9.07 -14.87 0.66
CA ARG A 412 7.89 -14.19 1.25
C ARG A 412 7.75 -14.60 2.72
N ILE A 413 7.50 -13.66 3.64
CA ILE A 413 7.47 -13.97 5.09
C ILE A 413 6.14 -13.72 5.81
N ALA A 414 5.24 -12.94 5.23
CA ALA A 414 3.86 -12.84 5.68
C ALA A 414 2.94 -12.85 4.46
N THR A 415 1.66 -13.16 4.67
CA THR A 415 0.61 -13.26 3.63
C THR A 415 -0.54 -12.27 3.86
N GLU A 416 -0.61 -11.74 5.07
CA GLU A 416 -1.60 -10.84 5.62
C GLU A 416 -1.40 -9.40 5.11
N SER A 417 -2.45 -8.58 5.13
CA SER A 417 -2.37 -7.16 4.73
C SER A 417 -1.35 -6.40 5.58
N SER A 418 -0.55 -5.50 4.98
CA SER A 418 0.48 -4.71 5.66
C SER A 418 0.51 -3.28 5.13
N ALA A 419 0.03 -2.33 5.95
CA ALA A 419 0.12 -0.89 5.70
C ALA A 419 1.53 -0.34 5.95
N ARG A 420 2.15 -0.83 7.02
CA ARG A 420 3.41 -0.34 7.57
C ARG A 420 4.04 -1.45 8.39
N ILE A 421 5.37 -1.38 8.49
CA ILE A 421 6.22 -2.31 9.24
C ILE A 421 6.99 -1.57 10.32
N ALA A 422 7.17 -2.23 11.45
CA ALA A 422 7.97 -1.78 12.59
C ALA A 422 9.01 -2.87 12.92
N ILE A 423 10.26 -2.48 13.14
CA ILE A 423 11.39 -3.41 13.33
C ILE A 423 11.95 -3.25 14.74
N GLY A 424 12.07 -4.35 15.48
CA GLY A 424 12.53 -4.30 16.86
C GLY A 424 12.94 -5.66 17.40
N ASN A 425 13.55 -5.67 18.57
CA ASN A 425 13.88 -6.89 19.33
C ASN A 425 12.65 -7.32 20.17
N PHE A 426 11.47 -7.41 19.56
CA PHE A 426 10.19 -7.64 20.25
C PHE A 426 10.20 -8.94 21.07
N GLY A 427 10.85 -9.99 20.56
CA GLY A 427 11.00 -11.27 21.26
C GLY A 427 12.15 -11.32 22.27
N GLY A 428 12.94 -10.25 22.38
CA GLY A 428 14.03 -10.13 23.36
C GLY A 428 15.23 -11.06 23.14
N ALA A 429 15.35 -11.67 21.96
CA ALA A 429 16.35 -12.68 21.61
C ALA A 429 17.67 -12.10 21.03
N GLY A 430 17.78 -10.79 20.89
CA GLY A 430 18.90 -10.13 20.20
C GLY A 430 18.85 -10.26 18.68
N LYS A 431 17.65 -10.41 18.12
CA LYS A 431 17.36 -10.52 16.69
C LYS A 431 16.48 -9.36 16.23
N LEU A 432 16.32 -9.21 14.91
CA LEU A 432 15.32 -8.34 14.33
C LEU A 432 14.03 -9.14 14.13
N ASP A 433 13.00 -8.77 14.88
CA ASP A 433 11.63 -9.22 14.70
C ASP A 433 10.84 -8.14 13.93
N VAL A 434 9.77 -8.53 13.24
CA VAL A 434 8.94 -7.63 12.42
C VAL A 434 7.53 -7.59 12.98
N ALA A 435 7.00 -6.39 13.19
CA ALA A 435 5.59 -6.14 13.47
C ALA A 435 4.94 -5.39 12.31
N SER A 436 3.66 -5.64 12.05
CA SER A 436 2.91 -5.02 10.95
C SER A 436 1.44 -4.82 11.31
N ILE A 437 0.82 -3.80 10.74
CA ILE A 437 -0.63 -3.54 10.85
C ILE A 437 -1.30 -3.67 9.48
N GLY A 438 -2.51 -4.23 9.42
CA GLY A 438 -3.27 -4.34 8.17
C GLY A 438 -3.71 -2.98 7.63
N TYR A 439 -3.71 -2.81 6.30
CA TYR A 439 -4.18 -1.58 5.68
C TYR A 439 -5.71 -1.57 5.59
N ASN A 440 -6.35 -0.77 6.45
CA ASN A 440 -7.77 -0.54 6.39
C ASN A 440 -8.07 0.95 6.65
N THR A 441 -8.48 1.66 5.60
CA THR A 441 -8.90 3.05 5.65
C THR A 441 -10.28 3.19 5.00
N ALA A 442 -11.34 2.93 5.78
CA ALA A 442 -12.73 2.81 5.31
C ALA A 442 -13.32 4.03 4.58
N LEU A 443 -12.61 5.16 4.59
CA LEU A 443 -12.95 6.40 3.90
C LEU A 443 -12.81 6.32 2.37
N VAL A 444 -12.05 5.34 1.84
CA VAL A 444 -11.99 5.04 0.39
C VAL A 444 -12.98 3.93 0.02
N SER A 445 -14.20 4.03 0.56
CA SER A 445 -15.32 3.15 0.18
C SER A 445 -16.11 3.78 -0.97
N GLU A 446 -15.72 3.46 -2.21
CA GLU A 446 -16.68 3.48 -3.32
C GLU A 446 -17.92 2.69 -2.87
N ALA A 447 -19.11 3.31 -2.92
CA ALA A 447 -20.31 2.72 -2.35
C ALA A 447 -20.66 1.40 -3.06
N ALA A 448 -20.35 0.28 -2.40
CA ALA A 448 -20.35 -1.05 -3.02
C ALA A 448 -21.74 -1.41 -3.55
N SER A 449 -21.84 -1.48 -4.89
CA SER A 449 -23.06 -1.94 -5.54
C SER A 449 -23.08 -3.46 -5.57
N SER A 450 -24.07 -4.08 -4.92
CA SER A 450 -24.32 -5.52 -4.96
C SER A 450 -24.87 -6.02 -6.32
N ALA A 451 -24.58 -5.28 -7.40
CA ALA A 451 -24.96 -5.59 -8.77
C ALA A 451 -23.97 -6.60 -9.37
N PRO A 452 -24.42 -7.77 -9.86
CA PRO A 452 -23.52 -8.76 -10.46
C PRO A 452 -22.77 -8.33 -11.73
N ILE A 453 -23.11 -7.17 -12.29
CA ILE A 453 -22.39 -6.51 -13.37
C ILE A 453 -22.14 -5.07 -12.91
N VAL A 454 -20.88 -4.68 -12.72
CA VAL A 454 -20.49 -3.32 -12.32
C VAL A 454 -19.70 -2.68 -13.48
N PRO A 455 -20.29 -1.75 -14.24
CA PRO A 455 -19.57 -0.96 -15.24
C PRO A 455 -18.74 0.14 -14.57
N THR A 456 -17.57 0.42 -15.12
CA THR A 456 -16.71 1.57 -14.80
C THR A 456 -15.88 1.96 -16.04
N ALA A 457 -14.95 2.89 -15.90
CA ALA A 457 -14.01 3.26 -16.96
C ALA A 457 -12.55 3.14 -16.50
N TRP A 458 -11.65 2.79 -17.42
CA TRP A 458 -10.21 2.80 -17.22
C TRP A 458 -9.49 3.19 -18.52
N ASP A 459 -8.62 4.20 -18.47
CA ASP A 459 -7.86 4.73 -19.62
C ASP A 459 -8.70 4.99 -20.90
N ASN A 460 -9.90 5.55 -20.74
CA ASN A 460 -10.93 5.78 -21.77
C ASN A 460 -11.62 4.50 -22.33
N GLU A 461 -11.22 3.30 -21.89
CA GLU A 461 -11.94 2.06 -22.16
C GLU A 461 -13.06 1.81 -21.13
N GLY A 462 -14.09 1.07 -21.54
CA GLY A 462 -15.14 0.60 -20.64
C GLY A 462 -14.76 -0.69 -19.95
N LEU A 463 -14.47 -0.62 -18.65
CA LEU A 463 -14.10 -1.76 -17.81
C LEU A 463 -15.33 -2.29 -17.08
N ILE A 464 -15.48 -3.62 -16.98
CA ILE A 464 -16.68 -4.23 -16.40
C ILE A 464 -16.29 -5.38 -15.49
N TYR A 465 -16.64 -5.25 -14.20
CA TYR A 465 -16.54 -6.35 -13.25
C TYR A 465 -17.79 -7.22 -13.35
N LEU A 466 -17.57 -8.54 -13.39
CA LEU A 466 -18.60 -9.55 -13.62
C LEU A 466 -18.51 -10.58 -12.50
N ALA A 467 -19.59 -10.75 -11.73
CA ALA A 467 -19.69 -11.81 -10.75
C ALA A 467 -19.57 -13.20 -11.41
N ARG A 468 -19.06 -14.19 -10.70
CA ARG A 468 -19.01 -15.56 -11.24
C ARG A 468 -20.45 -16.06 -11.45
N PRO A 469 -20.77 -16.76 -12.55
CA PRO A 469 -22.12 -17.28 -12.77
C PRO A 469 -22.51 -18.41 -11.81
N THR A 470 -21.59 -18.83 -10.95
CA THR A 470 -21.85 -19.75 -9.83
C THR A 470 -22.54 -19.07 -8.65
N ASP A 471 -22.44 -17.74 -8.55
CA ASP A 471 -22.74 -16.96 -7.35
C ASP A 471 -24.00 -16.08 -7.55
N VAL A 472 -24.36 -15.80 -8.81
CA VAL A 472 -25.66 -15.21 -9.18
C VAL A 472 -26.81 -16.23 -9.09
N LYS A 473 -28.03 -15.76 -8.77
CA LYS A 473 -29.23 -16.62 -8.62
C LYS A 473 -30.19 -16.55 -9.81
N ILE A 474 -30.12 -15.47 -10.59
CA ILE A 474 -30.94 -15.20 -11.78
C ILE A 474 -30.04 -14.65 -12.89
N PRO A 475 -30.49 -14.62 -14.16
CA PRO A 475 -29.76 -13.93 -15.22
C PRO A 475 -29.66 -12.42 -14.95
N HIS A 476 -28.50 -11.83 -15.25
CA HIS A 476 -28.27 -10.39 -15.26
C HIS A 476 -27.78 -9.95 -16.64
N ARG A 477 -28.17 -8.75 -17.09
CA ARG A 477 -27.78 -8.13 -18.37
C ARG A 477 -27.39 -6.68 -18.15
N SER A 478 -26.33 -6.21 -18.81
CA SER A 478 -25.97 -4.79 -18.87
C SER A 478 -25.61 -4.36 -20.30
N PRO A 479 -26.13 -3.22 -20.80
CA PRO A 479 -25.74 -2.65 -22.10
C PRO A 479 -24.29 -2.18 -22.08
N LEU A 480 -23.57 -2.35 -23.21
CA LEU A 480 -22.20 -1.87 -23.36
C LEU A 480 -22.14 -0.75 -24.40
N ILE A 481 -22.44 -1.10 -25.64
CA ILE A 481 -22.23 -0.25 -26.82
C ILE A 481 -23.22 -0.66 -27.91
N GLU A 482 -23.77 0.30 -28.61
CA GLU A 482 -24.39 0.10 -29.91
C GLU A 482 -23.37 0.42 -30.99
N ILE A 483 -23.12 -0.49 -31.91
CA ILE A 483 -22.15 -0.31 -32.99
C ILE A 483 -22.58 -1.12 -34.23
N ALA A 484 -22.36 -0.57 -35.43
CA ALA A 484 -22.54 -1.30 -36.68
C ALA A 484 -23.93 -1.95 -36.86
N ASN A 485 -25.00 -1.25 -36.43
CA ASN A 485 -26.39 -1.69 -36.37
C ASN A 485 -26.71 -2.84 -35.38
N TYR A 486 -25.85 -3.08 -34.39
CA TYR A 486 -26.10 -4.03 -33.29
C TYR A 486 -26.00 -3.38 -31.91
N ALA A 487 -26.86 -3.77 -30.97
CA ALA A 487 -26.70 -3.50 -29.55
C ALA A 487 -25.93 -4.65 -28.88
N ILE A 488 -24.75 -4.33 -28.35
CA ILE A 488 -23.89 -5.27 -27.63
C ILE A 488 -24.11 -5.07 -26.12
N SER A 489 -24.31 -6.18 -25.42
CA SER A 489 -24.53 -6.22 -23.97
C SER A 489 -23.87 -7.45 -23.38
N VAL A 490 -23.42 -7.38 -22.13
CA VAL A 490 -22.92 -8.56 -21.39
C VAL A 490 -24.05 -9.17 -20.57
N GLU A 491 -24.10 -10.50 -20.54
CA GLU A 491 -25.05 -11.26 -19.72
C GLU A 491 -24.32 -12.31 -18.87
N ILE A 492 -24.76 -12.46 -17.62
CA ILE A 492 -24.32 -13.51 -16.69
C ILE A 492 -25.52 -14.42 -16.41
N HIS A 493 -25.35 -15.73 -16.61
CA HIS A 493 -26.42 -16.73 -16.46
C HIS A 493 -26.05 -17.80 -15.44
N PRO A 494 -26.90 -18.08 -14.45
CA PRO A 494 -26.61 -19.05 -13.38
C PRO A 494 -26.42 -20.47 -13.90
N LYS A 495 -25.91 -21.37 -13.05
CA LYS A 495 -25.82 -22.81 -13.34
C LYS A 495 -27.16 -23.35 -13.85
N LYS A 496 -27.17 -24.01 -15.02
CA LYS A 496 -28.40 -24.50 -15.70
C LYS A 496 -29.41 -23.41 -16.07
N GLY A 497 -29.03 -22.13 -16.03
CA GLY A 497 -29.87 -21.00 -16.38
C GLY A 497 -30.33 -21.04 -17.85
N LYS A 498 -31.52 -20.51 -18.12
CA LYS A 498 -32.07 -20.44 -19.48
C LYS A 498 -31.72 -19.13 -20.15
N ILE A 499 -31.06 -19.24 -21.29
CA ILE A 499 -30.67 -18.14 -22.17
C ILE A 499 -31.71 -18.13 -23.29
N SER A 500 -32.61 -17.16 -23.31
CA SER A 500 -33.48 -16.93 -24.48
C SER A 500 -32.64 -16.35 -25.63
N VAL A 501 -32.93 -16.72 -26.87
CA VAL A 501 -32.33 -16.14 -28.08
C VAL A 501 -33.45 -15.95 -29.10
N LEU A 502 -33.76 -14.71 -29.45
CA LEU A 502 -34.76 -14.42 -30.49
C LEU A 502 -34.15 -14.61 -31.89
N PRO A 503 -34.94 -14.94 -32.93
CA PRO A 503 -34.46 -15.03 -34.30
C PRO A 503 -33.66 -13.79 -34.72
N GLY A 504 -32.46 -14.01 -35.25
CA GLY A 504 -31.51 -12.95 -35.64
C GLY A 504 -30.59 -12.42 -34.52
N GLN A 505 -30.82 -12.77 -33.25
CA GLN A 505 -29.87 -12.45 -32.18
C GLN A 505 -28.62 -13.35 -32.26
N GLY A 506 -27.45 -12.76 -31.99
CA GLY A 506 -26.19 -13.47 -31.81
C GLY A 506 -25.80 -13.59 -30.34
N ILE A 507 -25.07 -14.65 -29.98
CA ILE A 507 -24.33 -14.74 -28.72
C ILE A 507 -22.88 -15.20 -28.92
N LYS A 508 -21.97 -14.73 -28.06
CA LYS A 508 -20.58 -15.22 -27.94
C LYS A 508 -20.27 -15.53 -26.49
N VAL A 509 -19.89 -16.78 -26.19
CA VAL A 509 -19.56 -17.20 -24.82
C VAL A 509 -18.16 -16.70 -24.43
N LEU A 510 -18.07 -16.01 -23.30
CA LEU A 510 -16.82 -15.51 -22.71
C LEU A 510 -16.32 -16.40 -21.57
N TYR A 511 -17.23 -16.98 -20.78
CA TYR A 511 -16.92 -17.93 -19.70
C TYR A 511 -17.99 -19.02 -19.58
N GLY A 512 -17.60 -20.21 -19.13
CA GLY A 512 -18.50 -21.36 -18.93
C GLY A 512 -18.85 -22.06 -20.24
N SER A 513 -20.11 -22.43 -20.42
CA SER A 513 -20.64 -22.94 -21.70
C SER A 513 -22.14 -22.64 -21.83
N ALA A 514 -22.64 -22.64 -23.08
CA ALA A 514 -24.06 -22.49 -23.40
C ALA A 514 -24.45 -23.49 -24.50
N SER A 515 -25.47 -24.31 -24.29
CA SER A 515 -25.86 -25.38 -25.21
C SER A 515 -27.36 -25.44 -25.50
N ASP A 516 -27.68 -25.70 -26.76
CA ASP A 516 -28.99 -26.23 -27.18
C ASP A 516 -29.01 -27.77 -27.04
N THR A 517 -29.81 -28.47 -27.84
CA THR A 517 -29.93 -29.93 -27.84
C THR A 517 -28.89 -30.64 -28.71
N ALA A 518 -28.20 -29.92 -29.59
CA ALA A 518 -27.29 -30.44 -30.61
C ALA A 518 -25.87 -29.84 -30.56
N THR A 519 -25.71 -28.61 -30.06
CA THR A 519 -24.44 -27.85 -30.05
C THR A 519 -24.07 -27.33 -28.66
N ILE A 520 -22.75 -27.17 -28.40
CA ILE A 520 -22.23 -26.60 -27.15
C ILE A 520 -21.26 -25.46 -27.48
N ARG A 521 -21.68 -24.23 -27.22
CA ARG A 521 -20.87 -23.01 -27.40
C ARG A 521 -19.98 -22.80 -26.17
N ARG A 522 -18.71 -22.47 -26.40
CA ARG A 522 -17.68 -22.32 -25.35
C ARG A 522 -16.74 -21.13 -25.66
N PRO A 523 -16.04 -20.58 -24.65
CA PRO A 523 -14.98 -19.59 -24.86
C PRO A 523 -13.87 -20.17 -25.73
N LEU A 524 -13.47 -19.43 -26.78
CA LEU A 524 -12.37 -19.76 -27.70
C LEU A 524 -12.37 -21.20 -28.24
N ALA A 525 -13.54 -21.84 -28.35
CA ALA A 525 -13.66 -23.13 -28.99
C ALA A 525 -13.82 -22.96 -30.50
N ASP A 526 -12.74 -23.22 -31.23
CA ASP A 526 -12.70 -24.20 -32.33
C ASP A 526 -11.22 -24.47 -32.70
N ALA A 527 -10.96 -25.33 -33.68
CA ALA A 527 -9.59 -25.67 -34.09
C ALA A 527 -8.80 -24.44 -34.58
N GLY A 528 -7.49 -24.43 -34.33
CA GLY A 528 -6.60 -23.28 -34.55
C GLY A 528 -6.54 -22.83 -36.01
N PHE A 529 -7.34 -21.80 -36.32
CA PHE A 529 -7.51 -21.08 -37.59
C PHE A 529 -7.85 -21.91 -38.85
N PRO A 530 -8.93 -21.59 -39.61
CA PRO A 530 -9.98 -20.59 -39.38
C PRO A 530 -11.39 -21.22 -39.38
N ALA A 531 -11.91 -21.60 -38.21
CA ALA A 531 -13.32 -21.90 -38.04
C ALA A 531 -14.10 -20.63 -37.74
N VAL A 532 -15.04 -20.25 -38.62
CA VAL A 532 -15.98 -19.15 -38.37
C VAL A 532 -17.23 -19.75 -37.70
N SER A 533 -17.18 -19.90 -36.38
CA SER A 533 -18.31 -20.40 -35.60
C SER A 533 -19.45 -19.36 -35.61
N PRO A 534 -20.67 -19.70 -36.07
CA PRO A 534 -21.78 -18.73 -36.17
C PRO A 534 -22.23 -18.25 -34.78
N VAL A 535 -22.46 -16.94 -34.66
CA VAL A 535 -22.96 -16.33 -33.41
C VAL A 535 -24.46 -16.46 -33.24
N THR A 536 -25.24 -16.55 -34.32
CA THR A 536 -26.69 -16.74 -34.31
C THR A 536 -27.09 -18.13 -33.78
N SER A 537 -28.36 -18.29 -33.41
CA SER A 537 -28.96 -19.57 -33.02
C SER A 537 -30.24 -19.80 -33.81
N ASP A 538 -30.41 -21.01 -34.35
CA ASP A 538 -31.68 -21.47 -34.91
C ASP A 538 -32.66 -21.93 -33.80
N GLU A 539 -32.13 -22.18 -32.60
CA GLU A 539 -32.87 -22.60 -31.40
C GLU A 539 -33.17 -21.40 -30.49
N GLU A 540 -34.44 -21.24 -30.10
CA GLU A 540 -34.94 -20.08 -29.33
C GLU A 540 -34.49 -20.06 -27.85
N SER A 541 -33.94 -21.16 -27.33
CA SER A 541 -33.49 -21.26 -25.94
C SER A 541 -32.27 -22.17 -25.75
N LEU A 542 -31.17 -21.58 -25.30
CA LEU A 542 -29.98 -22.28 -24.84
C LEU A 542 -30.00 -22.48 -23.32
N THR A 543 -29.17 -23.39 -22.83
CA THR A 543 -28.99 -23.67 -21.40
C THR A 543 -27.54 -23.41 -21.01
N ALA A 544 -27.32 -22.63 -19.95
CA ALA A 544 -25.99 -22.37 -19.40
C ALA A 544 -25.43 -23.61 -18.67
N ASP A 545 -24.10 -23.68 -18.59
CA ASP A 545 -23.33 -24.80 -18.01
C ASP A 545 -23.89 -25.30 -16.68
N ALA A 546 -23.94 -26.64 -16.52
CA ALA A 546 -24.54 -27.28 -15.35
C ALA A 546 -23.77 -27.08 -14.04
N GLU A 547 -22.47 -26.78 -14.12
CA GLU A 547 -21.56 -26.59 -12.98
C GLU A 547 -21.09 -25.14 -12.84
N LYS A 548 -20.84 -24.46 -13.97
CA LYS A 548 -20.17 -23.15 -14.05
C LYS A 548 -21.09 -21.97 -14.41
N GLY A 549 -22.30 -22.24 -14.90
CA GLY A 549 -23.13 -21.24 -15.60
C GLY A 549 -22.43 -20.65 -16.83
N ALA A 550 -22.80 -19.43 -17.24
CA ALA A 550 -22.21 -18.78 -18.40
C ALA A 550 -22.03 -17.27 -18.22
N ILE A 551 -21.00 -16.71 -18.87
CA ILE A 551 -20.92 -15.29 -19.23
C ILE A 551 -20.93 -15.22 -20.75
N ILE A 552 -21.79 -14.39 -21.33
CA ILE A 552 -21.90 -14.21 -22.78
C ILE A 552 -21.93 -12.71 -23.15
N LEU A 553 -21.44 -12.40 -24.35
CA LEU A 553 -21.90 -11.21 -25.07
C LEU A 553 -23.18 -11.57 -25.83
N ARG A 554 -24.18 -10.71 -25.70
CA ARG A 554 -25.40 -10.66 -26.50
C ARG A 554 -25.21 -9.63 -27.60
N ILE A 555 -25.63 -9.98 -28.81
CA ILE A 555 -25.56 -9.15 -30.02
C ILE A 555 -26.99 -9.07 -30.58
N ASP A 556 -27.72 -8.00 -30.25
CA ASP A 556 -29.10 -7.79 -30.71
C ASP A 556 -29.11 -6.90 -31.96
N PRO A 557 -29.75 -7.31 -33.08
CA PRO A 557 -29.85 -6.46 -34.27
C PRO A 557 -30.78 -5.26 -34.02
N LEU A 558 -30.31 -4.06 -34.39
CA LEU A 558 -31.07 -2.80 -34.37
C LEU A 558 -31.63 -2.43 -35.76
N GLY A 559 -31.12 -3.09 -36.81
CA GLY A 559 -31.52 -2.92 -38.20
C GLY A 559 -30.77 -3.90 -39.10
N GLU A 560 -30.87 -3.71 -40.41
CA GLU A 560 -30.17 -4.55 -41.39
C GLU A 560 -28.64 -4.43 -41.26
N PRO A 561 -27.88 -5.53 -41.53
CA PRO A 561 -26.42 -5.47 -41.64
C PRO A 561 -26.00 -4.46 -42.72
N GLY A 562 -25.02 -3.61 -42.41
CA GLY A 562 -24.54 -2.56 -43.31
C GLY A 562 -23.16 -2.85 -43.92
N GLU A 563 -22.92 -2.27 -45.09
CA GLU A 563 -21.56 -1.93 -45.53
C GLU A 563 -21.36 -0.42 -45.31
N TRP A 564 -20.26 -0.03 -44.67
CA TRP A 564 -19.95 1.38 -44.38
C TRP A 564 -18.74 1.83 -45.22
N PRO A 565 -18.85 2.95 -45.98
CA PRO A 565 -17.81 3.35 -46.93
C PRO A 565 -16.54 3.91 -46.28
N ALA A 566 -16.58 4.21 -44.97
CA ALA A 566 -15.44 4.60 -44.16
C ALA A 566 -15.75 4.34 -42.67
N ALA A 567 -14.72 4.29 -41.82
CA ALA A 567 -14.86 3.95 -40.40
C ALA A 567 -15.73 4.97 -39.64
N GLU A 568 -15.59 6.26 -39.94
CA GLU A 568 -16.39 7.36 -39.36
C GLU A 568 -17.83 7.45 -39.93
N LYS A 569 -18.27 6.41 -40.66
CA LYS A 569 -19.67 6.20 -41.08
C LYS A 569 -20.32 4.99 -40.40
N VAL A 570 -19.56 4.20 -39.63
CA VAL A 570 -20.14 3.17 -38.75
C VAL A 570 -20.90 3.88 -37.62
N PRO A 571 -22.21 3.65 -37.46
CA PRO A 571 -22.94 4.24 -36.33
C PRO A 571 -22.44 3.61 -35.04
N MET A 572 -22.13 4.44 -34.05
CA MET A 572 -21.67 4.03 -32.72
C MET A 572 -22.30 4.92 -31.65
N ARG A 573 -22.72 4.31 -30.54
CA ARG A 573 -23.19 4.98 -29.32
C ARG A 573 -22.82 4.12 -28.11
N LEU A 574 -22.06 4.66 -27.16
CA LEU A 574 -21.87 4.01 -25.86
C LEU A 574 -23.21 3.94 -25.13
N THR A 575 -23.55 2.79 -24.55
CA THR A 575 -24.81 2.58 -23.79
C THR A 575 -24.59 2.05 -22.37
N MET A 576 -23.33 1.84 -21.98
CA MET A 576 -22.90 1.56 -20.62
C MET A 576 -23.16 2.77 -19.70
N ASP A 577 -23.95 2.59 -18.65
CA ASP A 577 -24.24 3.64 -17.65
C ASP A 577 -23.21 3.66 -16.52
N THR A 578 -22.27 4.60 -16.58
CA THR A 578 -21.32 4.92 -15.49
C THR A 578 -21.71 6.17 -14.71
N SER A 579 -22.87 6.78 -14.96
CA SER A 579 -23.25 8.09 -14.40
C SER A 579 -23.26 8.13 -12.87
N LYS A 580 -23.57 6.99 -12.23
CA LYS A 580 -23.58 6.80 -10.77
C LYS A 580 -22.19 6.84 -10.13
N LEU A 581 -21.12 6.72 -10.92
CA LEU A 581 -19.72 6.85 -10.50
C LEU A 581 -19.16 8.26 -10.77
N GLY A 582 -19.98 9.19 -11.28
CA GLY A 582 -19.53 10.51 -11.74
C GLY A 582 -18.73 10.48 -13.06
N LEU A 583 -18.48 9.30 -13.63
CA LEU A 583 -17.70 9.11 -14.84
C LEU A 583 -18.58 9.25 -16.09
N GLN A 584 -18.14 10.07 -17.05
CA GLN A 584 -18.64 10.08 -18.42
C GLN A 584 -17.47 9.80 -19.38
N PRO A 585 -17.41 8.60 -19.99
CA PRO A 585 -16.53 8.33 -21.12
C PRO A 585 -16.86 9.24 -22.33
N PRO A 586 -15.89 9.51 -23.21
CA PRO A 586 -16.05 10.41 -24.36
C PRO A 586 -16.91 9.85 -25.51
#